data_AF-A0A2V2WC84-F1
#
_entry.id   AF-A0A2V2WC84-F1
#
_cell.length_a   1.000
_cell.length_b   1.000
_cell.length_c   1.000
_cell.angle_alpha   90.00
_cell.angle_beta   90.00
_cell.angle_gamma   90.00
#
_symmetry.space_group_name_H-M   'P 1'
#
loop_
_entity.id
_entity.type
_entity.pdbx_description
1 polymer ?
#
loop_
_entity_poly.entity_id
_entity_poly.type
_entity_poly.pdbx_seq_one_letter_code
_entity_poly.pdbx_strand_id
1 'polypeptide(L)'
;MGCGASSKPSTVEYKNGKPSFKGDEIVKGFDEGNGLLFRIVNNKKRRWAYYNDTTEYEMHVKVTFGEDCDIKALGKTHLEKLESGEHLATIVVHPCETEMFIEGRVNGFKVKMDAVPTEKNKRPKEEEEKK
;
A
#
# COMPACT_ATOMS: atom_id res chain seq x y z
N MET A 1 -25.29 -2.37 7.59
CA MET A 1 -24.23 -3.25 7.05
C MET A 1 -24.39 -3.27 5.53
N GLY A 2 -23.52 -2.59 4.80
CA GLY A 2 -23.69 -2.46 3.35
C GLY A 2 -22.51 -1.76 2.71
N CYS A 3 -21.46 -2.52 2.41
CA CYS A 3 -20.60 -2.23 1.27
C CYS A 3 -20.52 -3.52 0.46
N GLY A 4 -21.50 -3.69 -0.42
CA GLY A 4 -21.43 -4.65 -1.52
C GLY A 4 -20.51 -4.10 -2.59
N ALA A 5 -19.21 -4.33 -2.46
CA ALA A 5 -18.31 -4.29 -3.61
C ALA A 5 -18.21 -5.73 -4.12
N SER A 6 -18.99 -6.03 -5.15
CA SER A 6 -18.93 -7.28 -5.90
C SER A 6 -17.50 -7.50 -6.40
N SER A 7 -16.72 -8.31 -5.70
CA SER A 7 -15.40 -8.78 -6.14
C SER A 7 -15.55 -9.80 -7.27
N LYS A 8 -16.04 -9.34 -8.42
CA LYS A 8 -15.65 -9.97 -9.69
C LYS A 8 -14.13 -9.81 -9.77
N PRO A 9 -13.38 -10.80 -10.29
CA PRO A 9 -11.97 -10.60 -10.60
C PRO A 9 -11.92 -9.61 -11.77
N SER A 10 -12.01 -8.32 -11.49
CA SER A 10 -11.67 -7.28 -12.44
C SER A 10 -10.22 -7.54 -12.78
N THR A 11 -9.96 -7.97 -14.01
CA THR A 11 -8.62 -8.15 -14.56
C THR A 11 -7.86 -6.86 -14.28
N VAL A 12 -6.96 -6.91 -13.29
CA VAL A 12 -6.21 -5.73 -12.89
C VAL A 12 -5.23 -5.43 -14.02
N GLU A 13 -5.44 -4.30 -14.69
CA GLU A 13 -4.55 -3.82 -15.75
C GLU A 13 -3.51 -2.89 -15.16
N TYR A 14 -2.26 -3.35 -15.17
CA TYR A 14 -1.09 -2.53 -14.85
C TYR A 14 -0.69 -1.72 -16.08
N LYS A 15 -0.36 -0.44 -15.88
CA LYS A 15 -0.02 0.49 -16.96
C LYS A 15 1.48 0.72 -17.10
N ASN A 16 2.21 0.82 -16.00
CA ASN A 16 3.60 1.27 -15.99
C ASN A 16 4.60 0.15 -15.65
N GLY A 17 4.12 -0.99 -15.16
CA GLY A 17 4.94 -2.17 -14.98
C GLY A 17 4.14 -3.39 -14.56
N LYS A 18 4.77 -4.29 -13.81
CA LYS A 18 4.13 -5.47 -13.23
C LYS A 18 4.72 -5.74 -11.84
N PRO A 19 3.93 -6.25 -10.89
CA PRO A 19 4.44 -6.60 -9.59
C PRO A 19 5.46 -7.75 -9.67
N SER A 20 6.53 -7.67 -8.89
CA SER A 20 7.51 -8.75 -8.75
C SER A 20 7.03 -9.87 -7.82
N PHE A 21 5.99 -9.61 -7.02
CA PHE A 21 5.36 -10.56 -6.13
C PHE A 21 3.98 -11.01 -6.64
N LYS A 22 3.70 -12.32 -6.57
CA LYS A 22 2.42 -12.91 -6.99
C LYS A 22 1.59 -13.32 -5.78
N GLY A 23 0.35 -12.87 -5.77
CA GLY A 23 -0.67 -13.23 -4.77
C GLY A 23 -1.87 -13.92 -5.42
N ASP A 24 -2.70 -14.52 -4.57
CA ASP A 24 -3.98 -15.12 -4.97
C ASP A 24 -5.07 -14.04 -5.07
N GLU A 25 -4.88 -12.90 -4.37
CA GLU A 25 -5.82 -11.79 -4.33
C GLU A 25 -5.09 -10.46 -4.59
N ILE A 26 -5.69 -9.60 -5.42
CA ILE A 26 -5.17 -8.27 -5.76
C ILE A 26 -6.30 -7.27 -5.53
N VAL A 27 -6.03 -6.26 -4.70
CA VAL A 27 -7.00 -5.21 -4.33
C VAL A 27 -6.42 -3.84 -4.71
N LYS A 28 -7.23 -2.99 -5.33
CA LYS A 28 -6.84 -1.61 -5.64
C LYS A 28 -6.82 -0.77 -4.37
N GLY A 29 -5.80 0.06 -4.22
CA GLY A 29 -5.66 0.99 -3.09
C GLY A 29 -6.49 2.27 -3.28
N PHE A 30 -6.67 2.70 -4.53
CA PHE A 30 -7.42 3.89 -4.90
C PHE A 30 -8.47 3.56 -5.97
N ASP A 31 -9.57 4.32 -6.03
CA ASP A 31 -10.55 4.24 -7.10
C ASP A 31 -10.17 5.10 -8.32
N GLU A 32 -9.08 5.85 -8.22
CA GLU A 32 -8.56 6.73 -9.26
C GLU A 32 -7.71 5.99 -10.30
N GLY A 33 -7.77 6.45 -11.56
CA GLY A 33 -6.98 5.90 -12.64
C GLY A 33 -7.21 4.39 -12.84
N ASN A 34 -6.13 3.60 -12.82
CA ASN A 34 -6.22 2.13 -12.87
C ASN A 34 -6.25 1.47 -11.48
N GLY A 35 -6.11 2.25 -10.41
CA GLY A 35 -5.96 1.77 -9.04
C GLY A 35 -4.76 2.38 -8.32
N LEU A 36 -3.77 2.89 -9.06
CA LEU A 36 -2.50 3.52 -8.66
C LEU A 36 -1.56 2.66 -7.79
N LEU A 37 -2.08 2.08 -6.71
CA LEU A 37 -1.41 1.17 -5.80
C LEU A 37 -2.22 -0.12 -5.72
N PHE A 38 -1.55 -1.27 -5.73
CA PHE A 38 -2.19 -2.57 -5.65
C PHE A 38 -1.69 -3.34 -4.44
N ARG A 39 -2.61 -3.74 -3.57
CA ARG A 39 -2.33 -4.66 -2.47
C ARG A 39 -2.43 -6.09 -2.98
N ILE A 40 -1.36 -6.85 -2.83
CA ILE A 40 -1.24 -8.22 -3.30
C ILE A 40 -1.16 -9.13 -2.09
N VAL A 41 -2.13 -10.04 -1.96
CA VAL A 41 -2.24 -10.97 -0.84
C VAL A 41 -2.00 -12.39 -1.34
N ASN A 42 -1.01 -13.06 -0.75
CA ASN A 42 -0.77 -14.48 -0.94
C ASN A 42 -1.31 -15.23 0.28
N ASN A 43 -2.42 -15.95 0.10
CA ASN A 43 -3.11 -16.63 1.20
C ASN A 43 -2.34 -17.87 1.67
N LYS A 44 -1.61 -18.52 0.76
CA LYS A 44 -0.78 -19.70 1.09
C LYS A 44 0.37 -19.35 2.02
N LYS A 45 1.08 -18.25 1.73
CA LYS A 45 2.19 -17.75 2.54
C LYS A 45 1.74 -16.78 3.63
N ARG A 46 0.47 -16.36 3.61
CA ARG A 46 -0.09 -15.29 4.46
C ARG A 46 0.73 -14.00 4.37
N ARG A 47 1.14 -13.63 3.15
CA ARG A 47 2.01 -12.47 2.90
C ARG A 47 1.28 -11.40 2.12
N TRP A 48 1.52 -10.16 2.53
CA TRP A 48 1.01 -8.98 1.86
C TRP A 48 2.18 -8.23 1.25
N ALA A 49 1.95 -7.71 0.05
CA ALA A 49 2.87 -6.82 -0.64
C ALA A 49 2.07 -5.68 -1.26
N TYR A 50 2.76 -4.58 -1.56
CA TYR A 50 2.19 -3.47 -2.30
C TYR A 50 2.99 -3.23 -3.58
N TYR A 51 2.29 -2.95 -4.66
CA TYR A 51 2.87 -2.55 -5.94
C TYR A 51 2.38 -1.17 -6.33
N ASN A 52 3.29 -0.22 -6.47
CA ASN A 52 2.98 1.12 -6.94
C ASN A 52 3.14 1.15 -8.45
N ASP A 53 2.04 1.32 -9.17
CA ASP A 53 2.03 1.39 -10.63
C ASP A 53 2.08 2.83 -11.14
N THR A 54 2.39 3.82 -10.29
CA THR A 54 2.65 5.19 -10.73
C THR A 54 4.13 5.39 -11.05
N THR A 55 4.43 6.44 -11.81
CA THR A 55 5.81 6.86 -12.15
C THR A 55 6.25 8.12 -11.40
N GLU A 56 5.29 8.87 -10.85
CA GLU A 56 5.51 10.23 -10.33
C GLU A 56 5.24 10.38 -8.84
N TYR A 57 4.61 9.38 -8.21
CA TYR A 57 4.19 9.43 -6.81
C TYR A 57 4.81 8.28 -6.01
N GLU A 58 5.23 8.59 -4.79
CA GLU A 58 5.54 7.62 -3.76
C GLU A 58 4.28 7.33 -2.96
N MET A 59 4.01 6.05 -2.73
CA MET A 59 2.81 5.61 -2.03
C MET A 59 3.16 5.32 -0.59
N HIS A 60 2.69 6.18 0.31
CA HIS A 60 2.88 6.03 1.75
C HIS A 60 1.70 5.25 2.31
N VAL A 61 1.94 4.02 2.72
CA VAL A 61 0.92 3.14 3.25
C VAL A 61 1.06 3.03 4.76
N LYS A 62 -0.03 3.24 5.49
CA LYS A 62 -0.14 3.03 6.92
C LYS A 62 -1.30 2.08 7.19
N VAL A 63 -1.04 0.96 7.84
CA VAL A 63 -2.07 -0.01 8.21
C VAL A 63 -2.04 -0.22 9.71
N THR A 64 -3.15 0.06 10.36
CA THR A 64 -3.37 -0.27 11.77
C THR A 64 -4.10 -1.59 11.85
N PHE A 65 -3.46 -2.59 12.43
CA PHE A 65 -4.00 -3.92 12.67
C PHE A 65 -4.53 -4.04 14.10
N GLY A 66 -5.60 -4.81 14.29
CA GLY A 66 -6.16 -5.07 15.61
C GLY A 66 -5.18 -5.79 16.55
N GLU A 67 -5.45 -5.74 17.85
CA GLU A 67 -4.63 -6.38 18.90
C GLU A 67 -4.50 -7.90 18.76
N ASP A 68 -5.53 -8.56 18.19
CA ASP A 68 -5.59 -10.01 17.96
C ASP A 68 -4.89 -10.45 16.64
N CYS A 69 -4.01 -9.61 16.08
CA CYS A 69 -3.24 -9.94 14.89
C CYS A 69 -1.88 -10.54 15.26
N ASP A 70 -1.51 -11.64 14.59
CA ASP A 70 -0.17 -12.24 14.69
C ASP A 70 0.57 -11.97 13.38
N ILE A 71 1.27 -10.84 13.32
CA ILE A 71 1.91 -10.32 12.11
C ILE A 71 3.38 -9.99 12.35
N LYS A 72 4.18 -10.11 11.27
CA LYS A 72 5.59 -9.74 11.23
C LYS A 72 5.83 -8.78 10.08
N ALA A 73 6.62 -7.74 10.32
CA ALA A 73 7.11 -6.86 9.27
C ALA A 73 7.99 -7.63 8.28
N LEU A 74 7.87 -7.29 7.00
CA LEU A 74 8.76 -7.76 5.94
C LEU A 74 9.46 -6.59 5.26
N GLY A 75 10.66 -6.86 4.73
CA GLY A 75 11.41 -5.90 3.92
C GLY A 75 11.69 -4.60 4.68
N LYS A 76 11.27 -3.48 4.10
CA LYS A 76 11.44 -2.13 4.65
C LYS A 76 10.28 -1.68 5.55
N THR A 77 9.32 -2.56 5.83
CA THR A 77 8.15 -2.22 6.65
C THR A 77 8.58 -1.95 8.09
N HIS A 78 8.18 -0.79 8.60
CA HIS A 78 8.29 -0.49 10.02
C HIS A 78 7.01 -0.94 10.72
N LEU A 79 7.14 -1.78 11.75
CA LEU A 79 6.02 -2.28 12.55
C LEU A 79 6.24 -1.90 14.01
N GLU A 80 5.28 -1.18 14.57
CA GLU A 80 5.28 -0.78 15.97
C GLU A 80 3.97 -1.19 16.66
N LYS A 81 4.03 -1.39 17.98
CA LYS A 81 2.85 -1.64 18.79
C LYS A 81 2.44 -0.33 19.46
N LEU A 82 1.18 0.05 19.26
CA LEU A 82 0.59 1.24 19.86
C LEU A 82 0.22 0.99 21.32
N GLU A 83 0.09 2.06 22.10
CA GLU A 83 -0.37 1.99 23.50
C GLU A 83 -1.77 1.35 23.63
N SER A 84 -2.59 1.47 22.58
CA SER A 84 -3.91 0.84 22.49
C SER A 84 -3.87 -0.68 22.36
N GLY A 85 -2.71 -1.30 22.14
CA GLY A 85 -2.55 -2.72 21.85
C GLY A 85 -2.58 -3.07 20.35
N GLU A 86 -3.03 -2.14 19.50
CA GLU A 86 -3.02 -2.28 18.03
C GLU A 86 -1.59 -2.28 17.47
N HIS A 87 -1.40 -2.81 16.26
CA HIS A 87 -0.12 -2.82 15.55
C HIS A 87 -0.16 -1.85 14.37
N LEU A 88 0.73 -0.85 14.35
CA LEU A 88 0.86 0.09 13.24
C LEU A 88 2.03 -0.34 12.34
N ALA A 89 1.71 -0.65 11.08
CA ALA A 89 2.68 -0.95 10.04
C ALA A 89 2.73 0.18 9.01
N THR A 90 3.93 0.66 8.70
CA THR A 90 4.13 1.74 7.74
C THR A 90 5.19 1.38 6.70
N ILE A 91 4.92 1.71 5.44
CA ILE A 91 5.88 1.54 4.35
C ILE A 91 5.73 2.65 3.31
N VAL A 92 6.83 2.98 2.63
CA VAL A 92 6.84 3.80 1.43
C VAL A 92 7.14 2.90 0.23
N VAL A 93 6.30 2.95 -0.81
CA VAL A 93 6.45 2.17 -2.03
C VAL A 93 6.77 3.12 -3.18
N HIS A 94 7.98 3.04 -3.70
CA HIS A 94 8.44 3.90 -4.78
C HIS A 94 7.75 3.58 -6.12
N PRO A 95 7.74 4.53 -7.07
CA PRO A 95 7.18 4.34 -8.40
C PRO A 95 7.66 3.06 -9.09
N CYS A 96 6.73 2.30 -9.66
CA CYS A 96 6.97 1.05 -10.37
C CYS A 96 7.66 -0.06 -9.55
N GLU A 97 7.71 0.07 -8.22
CA GLU A 97 8.32 -0.92 -7.33
C GLU A 97 7.28 -1.76 -6.58
N THR A 98 7.71 -2.96 -6.19
CA THR A 98 6.95 -3.86 -5.32
C THR A 98 7.67 -4.01 -3.99
N GLU A 99 6.98 -3.74 -2.90
CA GLU A 99 7.54 -3.87 -1.56
C GLU A 99 6.73 -4.86 -0.73
N MET A 100 7.44 -5.72 0.00
CA MET A 100 6.82 -6.65 0.93
C MET A 100 6.37 -5.90 2.17
N PHE A 101 5.18 -6.22 2.68
CA PHE A 101 4.58 -5.51 3.79
C PHE A 101 4.61 -6.30 5.09
N ILE A 102 3.73 -7.28 5.23
CA ILE A 102 3.63 -8.12 6.43
C ILE A 102 3.44 -9.58 6.07
N GLU A 103 3.74 -10.45 7.03
CA GLU A 103 3.42 -11.87 7.02
C GLU A 103 2.68 -12.25 8.30
N GLY A 104 1.59 -13.01 8.18
CA GLY A 104 0.91 -13.59 9.33
C GLY A 104 -0.61 -13.52 9.27
N ARG A 105 -1.25 -13.72 10.43
CA ARG A 105 -2.70 -13.73 10.57
C ARG A 105 -3.21 -12.32 10.87
N VAL A 106 -3.97 -11.77 9.95
CA VAL A 106 -4.66 -10.49 10.10
C VAL A 106 -6.10 -10.73 10.59
N ASN A 107 -6.50 -10.06 11.66
CA ASN A 107 -7.84 -10.08 12.23
C ASN A 107 -8.37 -8.65 12.41
N GLY A 108 -8.88 -8.06 11.32
CA GLY A 108 -9.31 -6.67 11.28
C GLY A 108 -8.15 -5.68 11.10
N PHE A 109 -8.35 -4.70 10.23
CA PHE A 109 -7.35 -3.67 9.94
C PHE A 109 -8.01 -2.40 9.39
N LYS A 110 -7.33 -1.27 9.56
CA LYS A 110 -7.67 0.03 8.97
C LYS A 110 -6.50 0.48 8.10
N VAL A 111 -6.78 0.92 6.89
CA VAL A 111 -5.74 1.38 5.95
C VAL A 111 -5.87 2.86 5.71
N LYS A 112 -4.73 3.55 5.69
CA LYS A 112 -4.57 4.91 5.20
C LYS A 112 -3.46 4.90 4.16
N MET A 113 -3.70 5.54 3.02
CA MET A 113 -2.77 5.62 1.92
C MET A 113 -2.69 7.06 1.45
N ASP A 114 -1.48 7.57 1.29
CA ASP A 114 -1.22 8.91 0.80
C ASP A 114 -0.30 8.83 -0.43
N ALA A 115 -0.67 9.52 -1.51
CA ALA A 115 0.15 9.65 -2.71
C ALA A 115 0.97 10.95 -2.61
N VAL A 116 2.29 10.82 -2.49
CA VAL A 116 3.21 11.94 -2.31
C VAL A 116 4.01 12.15 -3.61
N PRO A 117 4.04 13.36 -4.20
CA PRO A 117 4.85 13.60 -5.38
C PRO A 117 6.34 13.32 -5.11
N THR A 118 6.96 12.56 -6.01
CA THR A 118 8.41 12.32 -5.98
C THR A 118 9.17 13.64 -6.12
N GLU A 119 10.42 13.70 -5.64
CA GLU A 119 11.24 14.92 -5.75
C GLU A 119 11.40 15.42 -7.19
N LYS A 120 11.43 14.51 -8.17
CA LYS A 120 11.48 14.83 -9.60
C LYS A 120 10.24 15.58 -10.09
N ASN A 121 9.10 15.42 -9.40
CA ASN A 121 7.82 16.05 -9.75
C ASN A 121 7.36 17.10 -8.73
N LYS A 122 8.16 17.38 -7.70
CA LYS A 122 8.00 18.58 -6.87
C LYS A 122 8.33 19.77 -7.76
N ARG A 123 7.33 20.31 -8.45
CA ARG A 123 7.43 21.64 -9.08
C ARG A 123 8.07 22.59 -8.05
N PRO A 124 9.18 23.28 -8.35
CA PRO A 124 9.66 24.33 -7.48
C PRO A 124 8.56 25.39 -7.43
N LYS A 125 7.80 25.42 -6.34
CA LYS A 125 6.97 26.58 -6.01
C LYS A 125 7.92 27.62 -5.40
N GLU A 126 8.16 28.66 -6.18
CA GLU A 126 8.59 30.01 -5.77
C GLU A 126 9.87 30.10 -4.91
N GLU A 127 11.03 30.26 -5.55
CA GLU A 127 11.73 31.56 -5.53
C GLU A 127 10.85 32.69 -6.11
N GLU A 128 9.90 33.20 -5.34
CA GLU A 128 9.31 34.52 -5.59
C GLU A 128 8.85 35.19 -4.29
N GLU A 129 9.79 35.43 -3.38
CA GLU A 129 9.68 36.54 -2.42
C GLU A 129 11.08 37.07 -2.08
N LYS A 130 11.78 37.53 -3.12
CA LYS A 130 12.81 38.55 -2.98
C LYS A 130 12.46 39.71 -3.90
N LYS A 131 11.69 40.66 -3.37
CA LYS A 131 11.85 42.06 -3.76
C LYS A 131 11.44 43.00 -2.63
#